data_AF-A0A1J5L636-F1
#
_entry.id   AF-A0A1J5L636-F1
#
_cell.length_a   1.000
_cell.length_b   1.000
_cell.length_c   1.000
_cell.angle_alpha   90.00
_cell.angle_beta   90.00
_cell.angle_gamma   90.00
#
_symmetry.space_group_name_H-M   'P 1'
#
loop_
_entity.id
_entity.type
_entity.pdbx_description
1 polymer ?
#
loop_
_entity_poly.entity_id
_entity_poly.type
_entity_poly.pdbx_seq_one_letter_code
_entity_poly.pdbx_strand_id
1 'polypeptide(L)'
;MTLELIIFIASILFGVLLYWRESQNNGLYRSINRILNSKELQMSADDKTGFVYKQKLLMRVVYIGFLFLGAIIILQFVVPIGVSYNSVSVFVSLISGTLIGTYIANFVLKSGKVIEENSDHLEDVVEQTVDKVSGFVEDLRPENKLPNQVPEKEEKPEAEKKSARERLKDKGLM
;
A
#
# COMPACT_ATOMS: atom_id res chain seq x y z
N MET A 1 10.79 -14.49 9.62
CA MET A 1 9.47 -13.86 9.86
C MET A 1 9.58 -12.49 10.53
N THR A 2 10.06 -12.35 11.78
CA THR A 2 10.08 -11.03 12.47
C THR A 2 11.00 -9.99 11.80
N LEU A 3 12.24 -10.37 11.49
CA LEU A 3 13.20 -9.46 10.85
C LEU A 3 12.81 -9.10 9.40
N GLU A 4 12.22 -10.05 8.67
CA GLU A 4 11.69 -9.82 7.31
C GLU A 4 10.53 -8.81 7.32
N LEU A 5 9.62 -8.92 8.30
CA LEU A 5 8.54 -7.94 8.49
C LEU A 5 9.09 -6.54 8.80
N ILE A 6 10.09 -6.44 9.69
CA ILE A 6 10.73 -5.16 10.02
C ILE A 6 11.35 -4.54 8.77
N ILE A 7 12.08 -5.32 7.97
CA ILE A 7 12.67 -4.85 6.72
C ILE A 7 11.59 -4.42 5.73
N PHE A 8 10.48 -5.16 5.63
CA PHE A 8 9.37 -4.81 4.76
C PHE A 8 8.69 -3.50 5.16
N ILE A 9 8.44 -3.29 6.46
CA ILE A 9 7.90 -2.01 6.95
C ILE A 9 8.91 -0.88 6.70
N ALA A 10 10.19 -1.12 6.97
CA ALA A 10 11.26 -0.15 6.70
C ALA A 10 11.35 0.20 5.21
N SER A 11 11.14 -0.77 4.29
CA SER A 11 11.16 -0.49 2.86
C SER A 11 9.95 0.32 2.39
N ILE A 12 8.78 0.13 2.99
CA ILE A 12 7.61 1.00 2.76
C ILE A 12 7.93 2.44 3.18
N LEU A 13 8.45 2.62 4.40
CA LEU A 13 8.83 3.95 4.91
C LEU A 13 9.92 4.58 4.04
N PHE A 14 10.89 3.79 3.59
CA PHE A 14 11.93 4.24 2.66
C PHE A 14 11.32 4.71 1.33
N GLY A 15 10.35 3.98 0.77
CA GLY A 15 9.61 4.40 -0.43
C GLY A 15 8.86 5.72 -0.25
N VAL A 16 8.26 5.95 0.91
CA VAL A 16 7.61 7.22 1.24
C VAL A 16 8.63 8.36 1.34
N LEU A 17 9.76 8.13 2.03
CA LEU A 17 10.84 9.10 2.15
C LEU A 17 11.47 9.43 0.80
N LEU A 18 11.67 8.43 -0.06
CA LEU A 18 12.19 8.59 -1.41
C LEU A 18 11.23 9.48 -2.22
N TYR A 19 9.92 9.18 -2.21
CA TYR A 19 8.92 10.02 -2.86
C TYR A 19 8.99 11.47 -2.35
N TRP A 20 8.99 11.66 -1.03
CA TRP A 20 9.03 13.00 -0.44
C TRP A 20 10.27 13.77 -0.87
N ARG A 21 11.45 13.13 -0.81
CA ARG A 21 12.72 13.73 -1.22
C ARG A 21 12.73 14.12 -2.70
N GLU A 22 12.20 13.26 -3.57
CA GLU A 22 12.04 13.55 -5.01
C GLU A 22 11.02 14.67 -5.25
N SER A 23 9.93 14.72 -4.49
CA SER A 23 8.87 15.71 -4.68
C SER A 23 9.33 17.13 -4.36
N GLN A 24 10.26 17.28 -3.41
CA GLN A 24 10.76 18.57 -2.94
C GLN A 24 11.98 19.08 -3.72
N ASN A 25 12.87 18.20 -4.20
CA ASN A 25 14.13 18.63 -4.81
C ASN A 25 14.62 17.71 -5.95
N ASN A 26 14.98 18.30 -7.08
CA ASN A 26 15.59 17.62 -8.25
C ASN A 26 17.14 17.66 -8.25
N GLY A 27 17.76 18.25 -7.23
CA GLY A 27 19.19 18.54 -7.20
C GLY A 27 20.08 17.31 -7.37
N LEU A 28 19.73 16.17 -6.76
CA LEU A 28 20.52 14.94 -6.86
C LEU A 28 20.58 14.40 -8.29
N TYR A 29 19.43 14.33 -8.96
CA TYR A 29 19.33 13.89 -10.35
C TYR A 29 20.09 14.80 -11.29
N ARG A 30 19.98 16.12 -11.09
CA ARG A 30 20.69 17.10 -11.92
C ARG A 30 22.21 17.03 -11.73
N SER A 31 22.68 16.78 -10.50
CA SER A 31 24.12 16.59 -10.23
C SER A 31 24.66 15.32 -10.90
N ILE A 32 23.95 14.20 -10.79
CA ILE A 32 24.35 12.94 -11.46
C ILE A 32 24.30 13.12 -12.98
N ASN A 33 23.25 13.76 -13.51
CA ASN A 33 23.09 14.01 -14.93
C ASN A 33 24.20 14.92 -15.48
N ARG A 34 24.64 15.93 -14.70
CA ARG A 34 25.76 16.81 -15.08
C ARG A 34 27.10 16.07 -15.17
N ILE A 35 27.28 15.02 -14.37
CA ILE A 35 28.49 14.18 -14.40
C ILE A 35 28.48 13.25 -15.62
N LEU A 36 27.31 12.71 -15.97
CA LEU A 36 27.18 11.68 -17.00
C LEU A 36 26.93 12.22 -18.41
N ASN A 37 26.34 13.41 -18.56
CA ASN A 37 25.91 13.96 -19.84
C ASN A 37 26.64 15.26 -20.21
N SER A 38 26.86 15.44 -21.52
CA SER A 38 27.39 16.69 -22.10
C SER A 38 26.41 17.85 -21.89
N LYS A 39 26.89 19.10 -21.99
CA LYS A 39 26.08 20.31 -21.72
C LYS A 39 24.80 20.38 -22.55
N GLU A 40 24.79 19.79 -23.74
CA GLU A 40 23.64 19.77 -24.65
C GLU A 40 22.58 18.74 -24.27
N LEU A 41 22.96 17.69 -23.53
CA LEU A 41 22.10 16.61 -23.04
C LEU A 41 21.78 16.75 -21.55
N GLN A 42 21.98 17.95 -20.99
CA GLN A 42 21.70 18.21 -19.59
C GLN A 42 20.20 18.39 -19.34
N MET A 43 19.70 17.69 -18.32
CA MET A 43 18.33 17.79 -17.85
C MET A 43 18.03 19.23 -17.40
N SER A 44 16.89 19.77 -17.85
CA SER A 44 16.44 21.11 -17.45
C SER A 44 16.04 21.13 -15.96
N ALA A 45 15.95 22.33 -15.37
CA ALA A 45 15.65 22.47 -13.95
C ALA A 45 14.26 21.90 -13.56
N ASP A 46 13.30 22.04 -14.47
CA ASP A 46 11.89 21.66 -14.25
C ASP A 46 11.55 20.24 -14.73
N ASP A 47 12.48 19.58 -15.42
CA ASP A 47 12.28 18.21 -15.87
C ASP A 47 12.35 17.24 -14.68
N LYS A 48 11.32 16.40 -14.56
CA LYS A 48 11.13 15.41 -13.48
C LYS A 48 11.09 13.98 -14.02
N THR A 49 11.45 13.76 -15.29
CA THR A 49 11.48 12.43 -15.93
C THR A 49 12.40 11.41 -15.23
N GLY A 50 13.40 11.89 -14.50
CA GLY A 50 14.31 11.06 -13.69
C GLY A 50 13.71 10.53 -12.39
N PHE A 51 12.57 11.04 -11.93
CA PHE A 51 11.98 10.65 -10.64
C PHE A 51 11.41 9.23 -10.69
N VAL A 52 11.79 8.43 -9.71
CA VAL A 52 11.37 7.03 -9.58
C VAL A 52 9.84 6.96 -9.55
N TYR A 53 9.15 7.87 -8.85
CA TYR A 53 7.67 7.86 -8.79
C TYR A 53 6.96 8.33 -10.07
N LYS A 54 7.64 9.05 -10.97
CA LYS A 54 7.05 9.49 -12.25
C LYS A 54 7.30 8.52 -13.40
N GLN A 55 8.26 7.62 -13.24
CA GLN A 55 8.59 6.63 -14.25
C GLN A 55 7.52 5.53 -14.34
N LYS A 56 7.45 4.92 -15.54
CA LYS A 56 6.67 3.71 -15.79
C LYS A 56 7.09 2.61 -14.83
N LEU A 57 6.14 1.78 -14.40
CA LEU A 57 6.37 0.72 -13.40
C LEU A 57 7.58 -0.15 -13.74
N LEU A 58 7.76 -0.53 -15.02
CA LEU A 58 8.89 -1.34 -15.45
C LEU A 58 10.23 -0.67 -15.16
N MET A 59 10.40 0.60 -15.55
CA MET A 59 11.63 1.35 -15.26
C MET A 59 11.82 1.54 -13.76
N ARG A 60 10.73 1.80 -13.04
CA ARG A 60 10.76 1.94 -11.57
C ARG A 60 11.31 0.69 -10.88
N VAL A 61 10.84 -0.49 -11.28
CA VAL A 61 11.33 -1.78 -10.76
C VAL A 61 12.82 -1.94 -11.06
N VAL A 62 13.24 -1.63 -12.29
CA VAL A 62 14.64 -1.73 -12.70
C VAL A 62 15.53 -0.80 -11.86
N TYR A 63 15.19 0.48 -11.73
CA TYR A 63 15.99 1.43 -10.95
C TYR A 63 16.06 1.08 -9.46
N ILE A 64 14.92 0.75 -8.84
CA ILE A 64 14.87 0.35 -7.44
C ILE A 64 15.64 -0.97 -7.24
N GLY A 65 15.50 -1.91 -8.17
CA GLY A 65 16.25 -3.16 -8.17
C GLY A 65 17.75 -2.93 -8.21
N PHE A 66 18.24 -2.12 -9.16
CA PHE A 66 19.65 -1.75 -9.26
C PHE A 66 20.17 -1.03 -8.01
N LEU A 67 19.37 -0.12 -7.42
CA LEU A 67 19.71 0.58 -6.19
C LEU A 67 19.96 -0.42 -5.04
N PHE A 68 19.01 -1.33 -4.80
CA PHE A 68 19.15 -2.31 -3.72
C PHE A 68 20.22 -3.36 -4.01
N LEU A 69 20.43 -3.73 -5.27
CA LEU A 69 21.50 -4.64 -5.67
C LEU A 69 22.88 -4.01 -5.35
N GLY A 70 23.07 -2.74 -5.72
CA GLY A 70 24.26 -1.99 -5.36
C GLY A 70 24.42 -1.82 -3.84
N ALA A 71 23.34 -1.51 -3.12
CA ALA A 71 23.36 -1.37 -1.66
C ALA A 71 23.75 -2.68 -0.96
N ILE A 72 23.23 -3.82 -1.41
CA ILE A 72 23.58 -5.14 -0.87
C ILE A 72 25.05 -5.47 -1.12
N ILE A 73 25.56 -5.20 -2.32
CA ILE A 73 26.98 -5.39 -2.63
C ILE A 73 27.84 -4.54 -1.70
N ILE A 74 27.52 -3.26 -1.52
CA ILE A 74 28.27 -2.36 -0.63
C ILE A 74 28.21 -2.85 0.82
N LEU A 75 27.02 -3.23 1.30
CA LEU A 75 26.83 -3.75 2.66
C LEU A 75 27.62 -5.05 2.89
N GLN A 76 27.77 -5.90 1.87
CA GLN A 76 28.57 -7.11 1.94
C GLN A 76 30.06 -6.82 2.17
N PHE A 77 30.58 -5.68 1.69
CA PHE A 77 31.95 -5.25 1.97
C PHE A 77 32.11 -4.62 3.36
N VAL A 78 31.07 -3.92 3.85
CA VAL A 78 31.11 -3.23 5.15
C VAL A 78 30.94 -4.20 6.32
N VAL A 79 30.12 -5.24 6.16
CA VAL A 79 29.82 -6.21 7.22
C VAL A 79 30.69 -7.46 7.04
N PRO A 80 31.56 -7.83 8.01
CA PRO A 80 32.34 -9.04 7.91
C PRO A 80 31.43 -10.28 7.84
N ILE A 81 31.81 -11.18 6.94
CA ILE A 81 31.07 -12.32 6.37
C ILE A 81 30.56 -13.25 7.48
N GLY A 82 29.29 -13.11 7.88
CA GLY A 82 28.69 -14.00 8.88
C GLY A 82 27.16 -14.03 8.90
N VAL A 83 26.49 -13.16 8.14
CA VAL A 83 25.03 -13.10 8.13
C VAL A 83 24.54 -13.84 6.88
N SER A 84 24.04 -15.05 7.06
CA SER A 84 23.28 -15.78 6.04
C SER A 84 21.93 -15.09 5.86
N TYR A 85 21.93 -13.98 5.12
CA TYR A 85 20.70 -13.34 4.70
C TYR A 85 19.94 -14.30 3.78
N ASN A 86 18.65 -14.48 4.03
CA ASN A 86 17.75 -15.17 3.13
C ASN A 86 17.51 -14.25 1.90
N SER A 87 18.55 -14.09 1.07
CA SER A 87 18.81 -12.89 0.26
C SER A 87 17.68 -12.56 -0.70
N VAL A 88 17.05 -13.58 -1.28
CA VAL A 88 16.01 -13.38 -2.30
C VAL A 88 14.72 -12.84 -1.69
N SER A 89 14.28 -13.40 -0.56
CA SER A 89 13.06 -12.95 0.16
C SER A 89 13.21 -11.47 0.57
N VAL A 90 14.34 -11.16 1.23
CA VAL A 90 14.66 -9.79 1.66
C VAL A 90 14.71 -8.83 0.46
N PHE A 91 15.34 -9.23 -0.64
CA PHE A 91 15.42 -8.41 -1.84
C PHE A 91 14.05 -8.10 -2.45
N VAL A 92 13.19 -9.11 -2.56
CA VAL A 92 11.82 -8.94 -3.07
C VAL A 92 11.00 -8.05 -2.14
N SER A 93 11.10 -8.22 -0.81
CA SER A 93 10.44 -7.36 0.19
C SER A 93 10.93 -5.91 0.13
N LEU A 94 12.22 -5.68 -0.11
CA LEU A 94 12.78 -4.33 -0.28
C LEU A 94 12.17 -3.64 -1.51
N ILE A 95 12.15 -4.32 -2.65
CA ILE A 95 11.60 -3.77 -3.90
C ILE A 95 10.09 -3.53 -3.77
N SER A 96 9.34 -4.56 -3.40
CA SER A 96 7.88 -4.50 -3.30
C SER A 96 7.42 -3.46 -2.27
N GLY A 97 8.04 -3.43 -1.08
CA GLY A 97 7.68 -2.45 -0.06
C GLY A 97 8.04 -1.03 -0.48
N THR A 98 9.18 -0.80 -1.12
CA THR A 98 9.54 0.53 -1.65
C THR A 98 8.55 0.99 -2.73
N LEU A 99 8.14 0.10 -3.64
CA LEU A 99 7.12 0.39 -4.64
C LEU A 99 5.80 0.79 -3.98
N ILE A 100 5.30 -0.04 -3.05
CA ILE A 100 4.09 0.23 -2.28
C ILE A 100 4.19 1.58 -1.58
N GLY A 101 5.31 1.85 -0.90
CA GLY A 101 5.58 3.13 -0.23
C GLY A 101 5.48 4.33 -1.17
N THR A 102 6.06 4.25 -2.37
CA THR A 102 5.96 5.34 -3.36
C THR A 102 4.53 5.59 -3.84
N TYR A 103 3.70 4.54 -3.97
CA TYR A 103 2.29 4.70 -4.35
C TYR A 103 1.45 5.27 -3.21
N ILE A 104 1.66 4.79 -1.98
CA ILE A 104 1.00 5.34 -0.79
C ILE A 104 1.34 6.84 -0.65
N ALA A 105 2.62 7.20 -0.76
CA ALA A 105 3.04 8.60 -0.69
C ALA A 105 2.40 9.45 -1.79
N ASN A 106 2.35 8.94 -3.03
CA ASN A 106 1.71 9.64 -4.13
C ASN A 106 0.20 9.83 -3.87
N PHE A 107 -0.48 8.83 -3.32
CA PHE A 107 -1.89 8.93 -2.96
C PHE A 107 -2.10 9.94 -1.84
N VAL A 108 -1.40 9.81 -0.71
CA VAL A 108 -1.55 10.69 0.45
C VAL A 108 -1.23 12.14 0.11
N LEU A 109 -0.13 12.40 -0.59
CA LEU A 109 0.29 13.76 -0.92
C LEU A 109 -0.53 14.39 -2.05
N LYS A 110 -1.12 13.59 -2.94
CA LYS A 110 -2.07 14.09 -3.94
C LYS A 110 -3.45 14.34 -3.31
N SER A 111 -3.92 13.45 -2.43
CA SER A 111 -5.16 13.64 -1.68
C SER A 111 -5.08 14.86 -0.77
N GLY A 112 -3.95 15.12 -0.11
CA GLY A 112 -3.76 16.35 0.67
C GLY A 112 -3.98 17.62 -0.18
N LYS A 113 -3.43 17.66 -1.39
CA LYS A 113 -3.62 18.78 -2.31
C LYS A 113 -5.06 18.89 -2.84
N VAL A 114 -5.68 17.77 -3.17
CA VAL A 114 -7.08 17.73 -3.64
C VAL A 114 -8.05 18.12 -2.53
N ILE A 115 -7.77 17.72 -1.29
CA ILE A 115 -8.57 18.09 -0.10
C ILE A 115 -8.40 19.59 0.19
N GLU A 116 -7.19 20.14 0.05
CA GLU A 116 -6.95 21.57 0.23
C GLU A 116 -7.66 22.41 -0.85
N GLU A 117 -7.57 21.99 -2.11
CA GLU A 117 -8.16 22.68 -3.26
C GLU A 117 -9.68 22.49 -3.40
N ASN A 118 -10.25 21.40 -2.88
CA ASN A 118 -11.69 21.13 -2.89
C ASN A 118 -12.31 21.18 -1.49
N SER A 119 -11.64 21.76 -0.50
CA SER A 119 -12.13 21.85 0.89
C SER A 119 -13.52 22.50 0.94
N ASP A 120 -13.68 23.62 0.25
CA ASP A 120 -14.95 24.35 0.14
C ASP A 120 -16.07 23.50 -0.51
N HIS A 121 -15.74 22.66 -1.49
CA HIS A 121 -16.71 21.84 -2.21
C HIS A 121 -16.98 20.49 -1.52
N LEU A 122 -16.02 20.00 -0.72
CA LEU A 122 -16.14 18.81 0.11
C LEU A 122 -16.94 19.10 1.37
N GLU A 123 -16.86 20.30 1.93
CA GLU A 123 -17.73 20.75 3.03
C GLU A 123 -19.20 20.70 2.58
N ASP A 124 -19.53 21.29 1.43
CA ASP A 124 -20.86 21.22 0.82
C ASP A 124 -21.34 19.78 0.53
N VAL A 125 -20.46 18.92 0.01
CA VAL A 125 -20.83 17.52 -0.31
C VAL A 125 -20.99 16.68 0.97
N VAL A 126 -20.19 16.93 2.00
CA VAL A 126 -20.32 16.27 3.30
C VAL A 126 -21.59 16.75 4.00
N GLU A 127 -21.90 18.05 3.99
CA GLU A 127 -23.13 18.60 4.55
C GLU A 127 -24.36 18.02 3.83
N GLN A 128 -24.37 18.01 2.48
CA GLN A 128 -25.45 17.39 1.70
C GLN A 128 -25.59 15.87 1.92
N THR A 129 -24.48 15.18 2.22
CA THR A 129 -24.50 13.73 2.50
C THR A 129 -24.97 13.45 3.93
N VAL A 130 -24.56 14.27 4.90
CA VAL A 130 -25.05 14.22 6.29
C VAL A 130 -26.54 14.51 6.33
N ASP A 131 -27.02 15.51 5.60
CA ASP A 131 -28.44 15.85 5.49
C ASP A 131 -29.24 14.70 4.86
N LYS A 132 -28.76 14.11 3.77
CA LYS A 132 -29.40 12.93 3.17
C LYS A 132 -29.43 11.74 4.13
N VAL A 133 -28.31 11.43 4.80
CA VAL A 133 -28.23 10.33 5.76
C VAL A 133 -29.13 10.58 6.97
N SER A 134 -29.20 11.81 7.47
CA SER A 134 -30.11 12.17 8.55
C SER A 134 -31.57 11.96 8.14
N GLY A 135 -31.94 12.39 6.92
CA GLY A 135 -33.26 12.14 6.34
C GLY A 135 -33.56 10.65 6.19
N PHE A 136 -32.61 9.83 5.74
CA PHE A 136 -32.77 8.38 5.66
C PHE A 136 -32.87 7.71 7.05
N VAL A 137 -32.15 8.20 8.06
CA VAL A 137 -32.22 7.67 9.43
C VAL A 137 -33.54 8.05 10.11
N GLU A 138 -34.07 9.22 9.79
CA GLU A 138 -35.35 9.70 10.29
C GLU A 138 -36.53 8.98 9.63
N ASP A 139 -36.43 8.67 8.33
CA ASP A 139 -37.41 7.88 7.57
C ASP A 139 -37.40 6.38 7.95
N LEU A 140 -36.29 5.90 8.50
CA LEU A 140 -36.13 4.55 9.05
C LEU A 140 -36.49 4.44 10.55
N ARG A 141 -36.89 5.53 11.22
CA ARG A 141 -37.41 5.43 12.60
C ARG A 141 -38.82 4.81 12.57
N PRO A 142 -39.02 3.61 13.15
CA PRO A 142 -40.35 3.02 13.20
C PRO A 142 -41.25 3.83 14.14
N GLU A 143 -42.40 4.28 13.65
CA GLU A 143 -43.49 4.79 14.50
C GLU A 143 -43.85 3.73 15.54
N ASN A 144 -43.70 4.11 16.81
CA ASN A 144 -43.93 3.28 17.99
C ASN A 144 -45.22 2.46 17.91
N LYS A 145 -45.08 1.16 17.65
CA LYS A 145 -46.01 0.13 18.14
C LYS A 145 -45.20 -1.05 18.69
N LEU A 146 -44.99 -1.01 20.01
CA LEU A 146 -44.58 -2.17 20.80
C LEU A 146 -45.61 -3.30 20.60
N PRO A 147 -45.16 -4.54 20.36
CA PRO A 147 -45.53 -5.58 21.31
C PRO A 147 -44.42 -6.62 21.58
N ASN A 148 -44.17 -6.78 22.88
CA ASN A 148 -43.91 -8.02 23.61
C ASN A 148 -42.82 -9.03 23.17
N GLN A 149 -41.80 -9.08 24.05
CA GLN A 149 -41.24 -10.27 24.72
C GLN A 149 -40.61 -11.37 23.85
N VAL A 150 -39.28 -11.36 23.83
CA VAL A 150 -38.42 -12.50 23.45
C VAL A 150 -38.12 -13.32 24.71
N PRO A 151 -38.41 -14.62 24.78
CA PRO A 151 -37.77 -15.51 25.74
C PRO A 151 -36.47 -16.06 25.14
N GLU A 152 -35.39 -15.76 25.84
CA GLU A 152 -34.06 -16.35 25.76
C GLU A 152 -34.12 -17.89 25.83
N LYS A 153 -33.40 -18.60 24.94
CA LYS A 153 -33.24 -20.05 25.04
C LYS A 153 -31.85 -20.52 24.60
N GLU A 154 -31.24 -21.23 25.55
CA GLU A 154 -29.90 -21.79 25.66
C GLU A 154 -29.39 -22.63 24.48
N GLU A 155 -28.06 -22.56 24.28
CA GLU A 155 -27.24 -23.38 23.38
C GLU A 155 -27.28 -24.89 23.71
N LYS A 156 -27.36 -25.73 22.66
CA LYS A 156 -26.92 -27.15 22.67
C LYS A 156 -26.19 -27.52 21.38
N PRO A 157 -25.22 -28.46 21.40
CA PRO A 157 -24.19 -28.62 20.36
C PRO A 157 -24.69 -29.36 19.12
N GLU A 158 -24.16 -28.98 17.95
CA GLU A 158 -24.42 -29.56 16.63
C GLU A 158 -24.09 -31.07 16.58
N ALA A 159 -25.05 -31.88 16.15
CA ALA A 159 -24.86 -33.30 15.88
C ALA A 159 -23.96 -33.53 14.65
N GLU A 160 -23.04 -34.47 14.79
CA GLU A 160 -22.06 -34.96 13.81
C GLU A 160 -22.70 -35.24 12.42
N LYS A 161 -22.36 -34.45 11.40
CA LYS A 161 -22.87 -34.65 10.02
C LYS A 161 -22.03 -35.71 9.30
N LYS A 162 -22.68 -36.77 8.81
CA LYS A 162 -22.06 -37.89 8.07
C LYS A 162 -21.21 -37.44 6.87
N SER A 163 -20.06 -38.09 6.69
CA SER A 163 -19.09 -37.82 5.61
C SER A 163 -19.65 -38.12 4.22
N ALA A 164 -19.21 -37.35 3.22
CA ALA A 164 -19.65 -37.45 1.83
C ALA A 164 -19.52 -38.86 1.23
N ARG A 165 -18.57 -39.67 1.70
CA ARG A 165 -18.42 -41.09 1.29
C ARG A 165 -19.60 -41.96 1.72
N GLU A 166 -20.12 -41.77 2.93
CA GLU A 166 -21.28 -42.55 3.41
C GLU A 166 -22.54 -42.18 2.64
N ARG A 167 -22.68 -40.90 2.25
CA ARG A 167 -23.81 -40.43 1.42
C ARG A 167 -23.79 -40.99 0.00
N LEU A 168 -22.60 -41.29 -0.54
CA LEU A 168 -22.42 -41.90 -1.86
C LEU A 168 -22.71 -43.40 -1.85
N LYS A 169 -22.36 -44.10 -0.76
CA LYS A 169 -22.66 -45.52 -0.56
C LYS A 169 -24.16 -45.78 -0.35
N ASP A 170 -24.84 -44.89 0.39
CA ASP A 170 -26.29 -44.99 0.63
C ASP A 170 -27.13 -44.78 -0.64
N LYS A 171 -26.56 -44.14 -1.67
CA LYS A 171 -27.18 -43.95 -2.98
C LYS A 171 -26.85 -45.06 -3.99
N GLY A 172 -26.12 -46.10 -3.58
CA GLY A 172 -25.85 -47.28 -4.42
C GLY A 172 -24.94 -47.03 -5.63
N LEU A 173 -24.11 -45.98 -5.59
CA LEU A 173 -23.20 -45.61 -6.69
C LEU A 173 -21.76 -46.15 -6.50
N MET A 174 -21.52 -46.91 -5.42
CA MET A 174 -20.27 -47.64 -5.10
C MET A 174 -20.56 -49.00 -4.48
#